data_AF-A0AAU6Y326-F1
#
_entry.id   AF-A0AAU6Y326-F1
#
_cell.length_a   1.000
_cell.length_b   1.000
_cell.length_c   1.000
_cell.angle_alpha   90.00
_cell.angle_beta   90.00
_cell.angle_gamma   90.00
#
_symmetry.space_group_name_H-M   'P 1'
#
loop_
_entity.id
_entity.type
_entity.pdbx_description
1 polymer ?
#
loop_
_entity_poly.entity_id
_entity_poly.type
_entity_poly.pdbx_seq_one_letter_code
_entity_poly.pdbx_strand_id
1 'polypeptide(L)' 'MGLFSPEEPLHYEIDGKQLICMFCQNDFFFTRQEQLHSPSRTFFDLEWTDKTATCFICSECGYIHWFMR' A
#
# COMPACT_ATOMS: atom_id res chain seq x y z
N MET A 1 -5.55 21.34 -15.09
CA MET A 1 -5.71 19.87 -15.21
C MET A 1 -4.35 19.30 -15.57
N GLY A 2 -3.82 18.39 -14.76
CA GLY A 2 -2.51 17.77 -15.02
C GLY A 2 -1.57 18.00 -13.85
N LEU A 3 -1.09 16.87 -13.31
CA LEU A 3 0.19 16.61 -12.63
C LEU A 3 0.05 15.25 -11.90
N PHE A 4 -0.38 14.22 -12.62
CA PHE A 4 -0.24 12.84 -12.15
C PHE A 4 0.74 12.20 -13.12
N SER A 5 2.03 12.25 -12.81
CA SER A 5 2.97 11.32 -13.45
C SER A 5 2.46 9.92 -13.11
N PRO A 6 2.26 9.04 -14.09
CA PRO A 6 1.98 7.64 -13.76
C PRO A 6 3.15 7.13 -12.93
N GLU A 7 2.88 6.73 -11.69
CA GLU A 7 3.88 6.00 -10.90
C GLU A 7 4.24 4.74 -11.71
N GLU A 8 5.52 4.51 -11.94
CA GLU A 8 5.97 3.29 -12.60
C GLU A 8 5.94 2.14 -11.58
N PRO A 9 5.41 0.96 -11.96
CA PRO A 9 5.39 -0.15 -11.04
C PRO A 9 6.80 -0.71 -10.86
N LEU A 10 7.14 -1.07 -9.62
CA LEU A 10 8.46 -1.56 -9.23
C LEU A 10 8.38 -2.95 -8.61
N HIS A 11 9.52 -3.62 -8.54
CA HIS A 11 9.67 -4.85 -7.76
C HIS A 11 9.96 -4.51 -6.30
N TYR A 12 9.43 -5.35 -5.40
CA TYR A 12 9.63 -5.18 -3.96
C TYR A 12 10.11 -6.47 -3.32
N GLU A 13 10.92 -6.31 -2.28
CA GLU A 13 11.38 -7.38 -1.42
C GLU A 13 10.87 -7.13 0.00
N ILE A 14 10.32 -8.16 0.62
CA ILE A 14 9.79 -8.14 1.98
C ILE A 14 10.43 -9.28 2.75
N ASP A 15 11.18 -8.94 3.81
CA ASP A 15 11.89 -9.89 4.67
C ASP A 15 12.80 -10.87 3.90
N GLY A 16 13.56 -10.35 2.92
CA GLY A 16 14.48 -11.18 2.13
C GLY A 16 13.81 -11.96 0.99
N LYS A 17 12.51 -11.75 0.75
CA LYS A 17 11.72 -12.48 -0.26
C LYS A 17 11.10 -11.53 -1.25
N GLN A 18 11.22 -11.86 -2.54
CA GLN A 18 10.56 -11.12 -3.60
C GLN A 18 9.03 -11.21 -3.43
N LEU A 19 8.37 -10.06 -3.48
CA LEU A 19 6.91 -9.99 -3.45
C LEU A 19 6.36 -10.50 -4.79
N ILE A 20 5.47 -11.48 -4.72
CA ILE A 20 4.80 -12.08 -5.88
C ILE A 20 3.29 -12.05 -5.64
N CYS A 21 2.53 -11.67 -6.67
CA CYS A 21 1.08 -11.62 -6.60
C CYS A 21 0.54 -13.03 -6.46
N MET A 22 -0.25 -13.28 -5.41
CA MET A 22 -0.78 -14.62 -5.15
C MET A 22 -1.88 -15.05 -6.13
N PHE A 23 -2.37 -14.14 -6.96
CA PHE A 23 -3.43 -14.42 -7.96
C PHE A 23 -2.90 -14.59 -9.38
N CYS A 24 -2.02 -13.69 -9.83
CA CYS A 24 -1.52 -13.71 -11.21
C CYS A 24 -0.01 -14.00 -11.34
N GLN A 25 0.71 -14.16 -10.23
CA GLN A 25 2.16 -14.39 -10.18
C GLN A 25 3.04 -13.25 -10.72
N ASN A 26 2.45 -12.09 -11.04
CA ASN A 26 3.19 -10.87 -11.37
C ASN A 26 4.05 -10.40 -10.19
N ASP A 27 5.17 -9.77 -10.50
CA ASP A 27 6.17 -9.28 -9.56
C ASP A 27 6.34 -7.75 -9.56
N PHE A 28 5.51 -7.04 -10.33
CA PHE A 28 5.46 -5.58 -10.40
C PHE A 28 4.29 -5.01 -9.58
N PHE A 29 4.57 -3.99 -8.76
CA PHE A 29 3.59 -3.38 -7.87
C PHE A 29 3.68 -1.86 -7.82
N PHE A 30 2.56 -1.22 -7.53
CA PHE A 30 2.50 0.15 -7.06
C PHE A 30 2.48 0.15 -5.52
N THR A 31 3.22 1.06 -4.89
CA THR A 31 3.22 1.17 -3.42
C THR A 31 2.42 2.37 -2.98
N ARG A 32 1.58 2.16 -1.97
CA ARG A 32 0.77 3.20 -1.37
C ARG A 32 0.82 3.08 0.14
N GLN A 33 1.05 4.20 0.82
CA GLN A 33 0.89 4.29 2.27
C GLN A 33 -0.51 4.82 2.55
N GLU A 34 -1.32 4.01 3.21
CA GLU A 34 -2.68 4.40 3.61
C GLU A 34 -2.77 4.43 5.12
N GLN A 35 -3.32 5.53 5.64
CA GLN A 35 -3.67 5.64 7.05
C GLN A 35 -4.96 4.84 7.29
N LEU A 36 -4.93 3.88 8.22
CA LEU A 36 -6.11 3.13 8.64
C LEU A 36 -6.87 3.93 9.70
N HIS A 37 -7.48 5.04 9.31
CA HIS A 37 -8.23 5.89 10.24
C HIS A 37 -9.49 5.17 10.73
N SER A 38 -9.77 5.28 12.02
CA SER A 38 -11.15 5.15 12.53
C SER A 38 -11.81 6.53 12.40
N PRO A 39 -12.90 6.70 11.62
CA PRO A 39 -13.53 8.00 11.36
C PRO A 39 -14.15 8.70 12.59
N SER A 40 -13.98 8.16 13.81
CA SER A 40 -14.63 8.63 15.04
C SER A 40 -13.75 9.47 15.97
N ARG A 41 -12.53 9.86 15.56
CA ARG A 41 -11.54 10.53 16.44
C ARG A 41 -11.40 12.05 16.27
N THR A 42 -12.27 12.72 15.52
CA THR A 42 -12.17 14.18 15.31
C THR A 42 -12.49 15.04 16.56
N PHE A 43 -12.80 14.43 17.72
CA PHE A 43 -13.20 15.19 18.94
C PHE A 43 -12.22 15.12 20.12
N PHE A 44 -11.14 14.32 20.07
CA PHE A 44 -10.17 14.26 21.16
C PHE A 44 -8.75 14.08 20.61
N ASP A 45 -7.86 15.01 20.97
CA ASP A 45 -6.42 15.11 20.69
C ASP A 45 -5.62 13.82 20.99
N LEU A 46 -5.72 12.80 20.13
CA LEU A 46 -4.91 11.57 20.20
C LEU A 46 -4.41 11.18 18.81
N GLU A 47 -3.72 12.10 18.15
CA GLU A 47 -3.07 11.93 16.83
C GLU A 47 -1.71 11.21 16.91
N TRP A 48 -1.59 10.11 17.69
CA TRP A 48 -0.31 9.39 17.79
C TRP A 48 -0.41 7.87 17.70
N THR A 49 -1.60 7.32 17.39
CA THR A 49 -1.78 5.85 17.25
C THR A 49 -2.43 5.44 15.94
N ASP A 50 -2.46 6.30 14.92
CA ASP A 50 -2.96 5.89 13.62
C ASP A 50 -1.97 4.90 12.99
N LYS A 51 -2.39 3.64 12.89
CA LYS A 51 -1.61 2.59 12.26
C LYS A 51 -1.57 2.89 10.76
N THR A 52 -0.37 3.18 10.25
CA THR A 52 -0.14 3.28 8.82
C THR A 52 0.04 1.87 8.26
N ALA A 53 -0.71 1.52 7.22
CA ALA A 53 -0.50 0.27 6.50
C ALA A 53 0.20 0.56 5.17
N THR A 54 1.21 -0.25 4.88
CA THR A 54 1.84 -0.24 3.56
C THR A 54 1.09 -1.21 2.66
N CYS A 55 0.64 -0.73 1.51
CA CYS A 55 -0.11 -1.50 0.54
C CYS A 55 0.68 -1.62 -0.74
N PHE A 56 0.75 -2.84 -1.29
CA PHE A 56 1.34 -3.10 -2.60
C PHE A 56 0.23 -3.56 -3.54
N ILE A 57 -0.01 -2.79 -4.60
CA ILE A 57 -1.07 -3.03 -5.58
C ILE A 57 -0.44 -3.66 -6.81
N CYS A 58 -0.87 -4.87 -7.18
CA CYS A 58 -0.37 -5.56 -8.36
C CYS A 58 -0.64 -4.74 -9.63
N SER A 59 0.38 -4.51 -10.45
CA SER A 59 0.23 -3.73 -11.68
C SER A 59 -0.58 -4.43 -12.78
N GLU A 60 -0.73 -5.76 -12.71
CA GLU A 60 -1.44 -6.56 -13.71
C GLU A 60 -2.91 -6.80 -13.34
N CYS A 61 -3.19 -7.36 -12.15
CA CYS A 61 -4.55 -7.73 -11.74
C CYS A 61 -5.20 -6.76 -10.73
N GLY A 62 -4.45 -5.78 -10.22
CA GLY A 62 -4.95 -4.82 -9.23
C GLY A 62 -5.13 -5.38 -7.81
N TYR A 63 -4.74 -6.63 -7.55
CA TYR A 63 -4.83 -7.20 -6.20
C TYR A 63 -3.95 -6.44 -5.20
N ILE A 64 -4.51 -6.16 -4.02
CA ILE A 64 -3.85 -5.34 -2.99
C ILE A 64 -3.32 -6.24 -1.87
N HIS A 65 -2.01 -6.22 -1.68
CA HIS A 65 -1.34 -6.85 -0.55
C HIS A 65 -1.21 -5.84 0.60
N TRP A 66 -1.87 -6.12 1.72
CA TRP A 66 -1.85 -5.28 2.91
C TRP A 66 -0.79 -5.75 3.90
N PHE A 67 0.08 -4.84 4.32
CA PHE A 67 1.07 -5.06 5.36
C PHE A 67 0.83 -4.08 6.50
N MET A 68 0.35 -4.60 7.64
CA MET A 68 0.36 -3.88 8.91
C MET A 68 1.67 -4.20 9.61
N ARG A 69 2.55 -3.21 9.73
CA ARG A 69 3.80 -3.29 10.49
C ARG A 69 3.78 -2.26 11.61
#